data_AF-I0WRI4-F1
#
_entry.id   AF-I0WRI4-F1
#
_cell.length_a   1.000
_cell.length_b   1.000
_cell.length_c   1.000
_cell.angle_alpha   90.00
_cell.angle_beta   90.00
_cell.angle_gamma   90.00
#
_symmetry.space_group_name_H-M   'P 1'
#
loop_
_entity.id
_entity.type
_entity.pdbx_description
1 polymer ?
#
loop_
_entity_poly.entity_id
_entity_poly.type
_entity_poly.pdbx_seq_one_letter_code
_entity_poly.pdbx_strand_id
1 'polypeptide(L)' 'MQSEVLEWSAGFTAFCARFAHRFSRVESRRRMAAYVRGLLGEVERKNGWTLAEAAGDTGPEGMQRLLN' A
#
# COMPACT_ATOMS: atom_id res chain seq x y z
N MET A 1 5.99 22.86 4.84
CA MET A 1 5.78 21.65 5.65
C MET A 1 4.39 21.07 5.48
N GLN A 2 3.28 21.73 5.86
CA GLN A 2 1.94 21.13 5.69
C GLN A 2 1.48 21.02 4.23
N SER A 3 1.80 21.99 3.37
CA SER A 3 1.49 21.94 1.93
C SER A 3 2.19 20.78 1.22
N GLU A 4 3.47 20.58 1.52
CA GLU A 4 4.31 19.53 0.96
C GLU A 4 3.79 18.11 1.29
N VAL A 5 3.35 17.88 2.54
CA VAL A 5 2.75 16.61 2.95
C VAL A 5 1.44 16.34 2.21
N LEU A 6 0.61 17.38 2.02
CA LEU A 6 -0.64 17.27 1.27
C LEU A 6 -0.40 16.99 -0.21
N GLU A 7 0.56 17.67 -0.84
CA GLU A 7 0.98 17.44 -2.22
C GLU A 7 1.49 16.01 -2.43
N TRP A 8 2.32 15.52 -1.51
CA TRP A 8 2.80 14.14 -1.53
C TRP A 8 1.65 13.14 -1.39
N SER A 9 0.73 13.37 -0.45
CA SER A 9 -0.42 12.49 -0.21
C SER A 9 -1.36 12.44 -1.42
N ALA A 10 -1.59 13.58 -2.07
CA ALA A 10 -2.35 13.66 -3.31
C ALA A 10 -1.64 12.94 -4.47
N GLY A 11 -0.34 13.15 -4.62
CA GLY A 11 0.49 12.47 -5.62
C GLY A 11 0.49 10.94 -5.44
N PHE A 12 0.63 10.47 -4.21
CA PHE A 12 0.55 9.06 -3.86
C PHE A 12 -0.84 8.48 -4.20
N THR A 13 -1.91 9.19 -3.85
CA THR A 13 -3.29 8.79 -4.18
C THR A 13 -3.50 8.69 -5.68
N ALA A 14 -3.04 9.70 -6.44
CA ALA A 14 -3.11 9.71 -7.90
C ALA A 14 -2.30 8.56 -8.53
N PHE A 15 -1.11 8.27 -7.99
CA PHE A 15 -0.30 7.14 -8.42
C PHE A 15 -1.04 5.81 -8.23
N CYS A 16 -1.56 5.54 -7.02
CA CYS A 16 -2.33 4.33 -6.74
C CYS A 16 -3.59 4.22 -7.62
N ALA A 17 -4.27 5.34 -7.90
CA ALA A 17 -5.46 5.37 -8.74
C ALA A 17 -5.22 4.83 -10.16
N ARG A 18 -4.00 5.01 -10.71
CA ARG A 18 -3.63 4.46 -12.03
C ARG A 18 -3.76 2.94 -12.10
N PHE A 19 -3.61 2.25 -10.98
CA PHE A 19 -3.70 0.79 -10.91
C PHE A 19 -5.07 0.30 -10.40
N ALA A 20 -5.97 1.20 -9.99
CA ALA A 20 -7.24 0.84 -9.36
C ALA A 20 -8.10 -0.09 -10.25
N HIS A 21 -8.06 0.10 -11.57
CA HIS A 21 -8.78 -0.72 -12.55
C HIS A 21 -8.30 -2.18 -12.62
N ARG A 22 -7.10 -2.50 -12.10
CA ARG A 22 -6.57 -3.87 -12.03
C ARG A 22 -7.21 -4.68 -10.89
N PHE A 23 -7.91 -4.00 -9.97
CA PHE A 23 -8.52 -4.62 -8.80
C PHE A 23 -10.02 -4.36 -8.81
N SER A 24 -10.83 -5.41 -8.92
CA SER A 24 -12.29 -5.32 -8.87
C SER A 24 -12.79 -4.92 -7.47
N ARG A 25 -12.15 -5.43 -6.41
CA ARG A 25 -12.54 -5.24 -5.01
C ARG A 25 -11.87 -4.03 -4.36
N VAL A 26 -12.62 -3.32 -3.51
CA VAL A 26 -12.11 -2.15 -2.78
C VAL A 26 -11.04 -2.53 -1.76
N GLU A 27 -11.18 -3.70 -1.14
CA GLU A 27 -10.23 -4.26 -0.17
C GLU A 27 -8.88 -4.50 -0.84
N SER A 28 -8.86 -5.06 -2.05
CA SER A 28 -7.63 -5.28 -2.82
C SER A 28 -6.97 -3.95 -3.22
N ARG A 29 -7.75 -2.92 -3.56
CA ARG A 29 -7.23 -1.57 -3.84
C ARG A 29 -6.58 -0.95 -2.60
N ARG A 30 -7.24 -1.05 -1.44
CA ARG A 30 -6.70 -0.57 -0.15
C ARG A 30 -5.41 -1.30 0.20
N ARG A 31 -5.36 -2.61 0.01
CA ARG A 31 -4.16 -3.41 0.28
C ARG A 31 -3.02 -3.09 -0.67
N MET A 32 -3.29 -2.87 -1.96
CA MET A 32 -2.27 -2.38 -2.92
C MET A 32 -1.67 -1.05 -2.46
N ALA A 33 -2.51 -0.09 -2.05
CA ALA A 33 -2.02 1.19 -1.55
C ALA A 33 -1.18 1.02 -0.27
N ALA A 34 -1.61 0.18 0.66
CA ALA A 34 -0.84 -0.12 1.87
C ALA A 34 0.51 -0.79 1.55
N TYR A 35 0.52 -1.72 0.58
CA TYR A 35 1.74 -2.38 0.11
C TYR A 35 2.74 -1.38 -0.48
N VAL A 36 2.29 -0.52 -1.42
CA VAL A 36 3.17 0.52 -2.01
C VAL A 36 3.67 1.48 -0.93
N ARG A 37 2.81 1.90 -0.01
CA ARG A 37 3.22 2.76 1.12
C ARG A 37 4.29 2.08 1.97
N GLY A 38 4.12 0.80 2.29
CA GLY A 38 5.13 0.02 3.04
C GLY A 38 6.44 -0.11 2.27
N LEU A 39 6.41 -0.28 0.95
CA LEU A 39 7.63 -0.31 0.13
C LEU A 39 8.38 1.04 0.11
N LEU A 40 7.66 2.16 0.18
CA LEU A 40 8.25 3.50 0.22
C LEU A 40 8.64 3.93 1.64
N GLY A 41 8.13 3.26 2.67
CA GLY A 41 8.47 3.53 4.06
C GLY A 41 9.86 3.03 4.45
N GLU A 42 10.32 3.53 5.58
CA GLU A 42 11.59 3.14 6.23
C GLU A 42 11.45 1.82 7.00
N VAL A 43 10.94 0.77 6.34
CA VAL A 43 10.92 -0.57 6.93
C VAL A 43 12.24 -1.27 6.64
N GLU A 44 12.90 -1.71 7.71
CA GLU A 44 14.20 -2.38 7.69
C GLU A 44 14.20 -3.62 6.77
N ARG A 45 13.06 -4.32 6.69
CA ARG A 45 12.90 -5.51 5.83
C ARG A 45 11.56 -5.50 5.09
N LYS A 46 11.62 -5.52 3.75
CA LYS A 46 10.45 -5.51 2.86
C LYS A 46 9.99 -6.92 2.52
N ASN A 47 9.60 -7.68 3.53
CA ASN A 47 8.97 -9.00 3.34
C ASN A 47 7.45 -8.92 3.53
N GLY A 48 6.72 -9.94 3.05
CA GLY A 48 5.26 -9.95 3.08
C GLY A 48 4.65 -9.87 4.48
N TRP A 49 5.34 -10.37 5.51
CA TRP A 49 4.90 -10.28 6.91
C TRP A 49 5.05 -8.86 7.44
N THR A 50 6.24 -8.27 7.32
CA THR A 50 6.51 -6.90 7.78
C THR A 50 5.63 -5.87 7.08
N LEU A 51 5.36 -6.05 5.79
CA LEU A 51 4.45 -5.18 5.05
C LEU A 51 2.98 -5.37 5.46
N ALA A 52 2.58 -6.60 5.82
CA ALA A 52 1.24 -6.87 6.35
C ALA A 52 1.05 -6.24 7.73
N GLU A 53 2.03 -6.35 8.62
CA GLU A 53 2.03 -5.69 9.94
C GLU A 53 1.93 -4.17 9.80
N ALA A 54 2.73 -3.57 8.90
CA ALA A 54 2.67 -2.14 8.61
C ALA A 54 1.31 -1.70 8.03
N ALA A 55 0.58 -2.62 7.38
CA ALA A 55 -0.76 -2.39 6.87
C ALA A 55 -1.88 -2.65 7.90
N GLY A 56 -1.55 -3.16 9.10
CA GLY A 56 -2.51 -3.56 10.13
C GLY A 56 -3.26 -4.87 9.83
N ASP A 57 -2.77 -5.66 8.88
CA ASP A 57 -3.31 -7.00 8.61
C ASP A 57 -2.85 -7.98 9.71
N THR A 58 -3.69 -8.98 10.04
CA THR A 58 -3.38 -9.98 11.08
C THR A 58 -2.41 -11.07 10.62
N GLY A 59 -2.01 -11.05 9.35
CA GLY A 59 -1.17 -12.07 8.73
C GLY A 59 -0.81 -11.74 7.28
N PRO A 60 0.14 -12.46 6.68
CA PRO A 60 0.70 -12.17 5.36
C PRO A 60 -0.22 -12.60 4.20
N GLU A 61 -1.31 -13.33 4.47
CA GLU A 61 -2.16 -13.96 3.45
C GLU A 61 -2.81 -12.92 2.55
N GLY A 62 -3.08 -11.74 3.10
CA GLY A 62 -3.56 -10.60 2.33
C GLY A 62 -2.53 -10.13 1.30
N MET A 63 -1.28 -9.98 1.70
CA MET A 63 -0.17 -9.54 0.84
C MET A 63 0.21 -10.62 -0.17
N GLN A 64 0.18 -11.89 0.23
CA GLN A 64 0.38 -13.01 -0.69
C GLN A 64 -0.71 -13.04 -1.77
N ARG A 65 -2.00 -12.92 -1.39
CA ARG A 65 -3.11 -12.83 -2.35
C ARG A 65 -3.07 -11.60 -3.26
N LEU A 66 -2.36 -10.54 -2.87
CA LEU A 66 -2.15 -9.38 -3.72
C LEU A 66 -1.13 -9.65 -4.82
N LEU A 67 -0.12 -10.46 -4.54
CA LEU A 67 1.05 -10.68 -5.39
C LEU A 67 0.97 -11.97 -6.23
N ASN A 68 0.08 -12.89 -5.87
CA ASN A 68 -0.22 -14.13 -6.59
C ASN A 68 -1.36 -13.91 -7.61
#